data_AF-A0A1N7PFI2-F1
#
_entry.id   AF-A0A1N7PFI2-F1
#
_cell.length_a   1.000
_cell.length_b   1.000
_cell.length_c   1.000
_cell.angle_alpha   90.00
_cell.angle_beta   90.00
_cell.angle_gamma   90.00
#
_symmetry.space_group_name_H-M   'P 1'
#
loop_
_entity.id
_entity.type
_entity.pdbx_description
1 polymer ?
#
loop_
_entity_poly.entity_id
_entity_poly.type
_entity_poly.pdbx_seq_one_letter_code
_entity_poly.pdbx_strand_id
1 'polypeptide(L)'
;MERYVSKRREALKSEAAEAYERLEHPGGEAQVDFETAYIGQGGKLVERKVLVMSFPFSNAAFAFPVRAENTECFLEALKRLFERIGGVPRRIWFDNLPAAVAEIETGGQRIYTELFARFVAHYRFEALFCNPRRGHEKGHVENKVGYTRRNWLVPPPVCETDAELEAYLAEKETQDMARPHYAKGELIAELWAQERKKLLALPDVPFEVFRLTTSRLNKYRELRFENTTYPLPQCEALATVLLKVKWDEVEVLSSDGTYQRLAVFPRPYVDKSFKIDWKAVFDGYRRKPRAVMYSDLAKYLPASVRTFVQVPETDLRKARVGLIRRLLERYDMADIGEVLETLQTHSPPEAVLEHALYARQHPEFRPAPWIESHTPTEVCGHRPDLRQYDALLEMRMR
;
A
#
# COMPACT_ATOMS: atom_id res chain seq x y z
N MET A 1 35.14 -37.43 -17.45
CA MET A 1 33.91 -37.64 -16.65
C MET A 1 32.95 -36.46 -16.76
N GLU A 2 33.41 -35.20 -16.63
CA GLU A 2 32.57 -33.99 -16.74
C GLU A 2 31.84 -33.81 -18.08
N ARG A 3 32.49 -34.08 -19.23
CA ARG A 3 31.83 -34.05 -20.55
C ARG A 3 30.70 -35.07 -20.71
N TYR A 4 30.84 -36.23 -20.06
CA TYR A 4 29.81 -37.28 -20.08
C TYR A 4 28.61 -36.89 -19.21
N VAL A 5 28.86 -36.34 -18.02
CA VAL A 5 27.82 -35.82 -17.12
C VAL A 5 27.07 -34.64 -17.75
N SER A 6 27.77 -33.74 -18.44
CA SER A 6 27.16 -32.61 -19.17
C SER A 6 26.22 -33.09 -20.28
N LYS A 7 26.69 -34.01 -21.15
CA LYS A 7 25.86 -34.61 -22.19
C LYS A 7 24.66 -35.38 -21.62
N ARG A 8 24.84 -36.10 -20.51
CA ARG A 8 23.73 -36.82 -19.87
C ARG A 8 22.71 -35.87 -19.22
N ARG A 9 23.14 -34.73 -18.67
CA ARG A 9 22.25 -33.68 -18.15
C ARG A 9 21.45 -33.00 -19.25
N GLU A 10 22.07 -32.72 -20.40
CA GLU A 10 21.35 -32.19 -21.59
C GLU A 10 20.37 -33.21 -22.16
N ALA A 11 20.77 -34.47 -22.30
CA ALA A 11 19.90 -35.54 -22.75
C ALA A 11 18.71 -35.75 -21.80
N LEU A 12 18.94 -35.75 -20.47
CA LEU A 12 17.87 -35.83 -19.48
C LEU A 12 16.96 -34.59 -19.48
N LYS A 13 17.51 -33.39 -19.74
CA LYS A 13 16.71 -32.16 -19.94
C LYS A 13 15.83 -32.24 -21.18
N SER A 14 16.32 -32.84 -22.27
CA SER A 14 15.57 -33.05 -23.50
C SER A 14 14.57 -34.20 -23.39
N GLU A 15 14.89 -35.25 -22.63
CA GLU A 15 13.99 -36.38 -22.33
C GLU A 15 12.88 -35.97 -21.35
N ALA A 16 13.15 -35.03 -20.43
CA ALA A 16 12.17 -34.42 -19.53
C ALA A 16 11.52 -33.14 -20.10
N ALA A 17 11.89 -32.72 -21.31
CA ALA A 17 11.26 -31.59 -21.97
C ALA A 17 9.90 -32.05 -22.50
N GLU A 18 8.88 -31.94 -21.67
CA GLU A 18 7.51 -32.03 -22.16
C GLU A 18 7.29 -30.94 -23.22
N ALA A 19 6.80 -31.35 -24.38
CA ALA A 19 6.46 -30.43 -25.46
C ALA A 19 5.24 -29.62 -25.00
N TYR A 20 5.45 -28.34 -24.67
CA TYR A 20 4.37 -27.41 -24.37
C TYR A 20 3.76 -26.92 -25.68
N GLU A 21 2.49 -27.25 -25.91
CA GLU A 21 1.75 -26.71 -27.03
C GLU A 21 1.40 -25.24 -26.76
N ARG A 22 1.56 -24.40 -27.78
CA ARG A 22 1.34 -22.96 -27.64
C ARG A 22 -0.16 -22.67 -27.74
N LEU A 23 -0.78 -22.33 -26.61
CA LEU A 23 -2.19 -21.95 -26.56
C LEU A 23 -2.40 -20.57 -27.23
N GLU A 24 -3.28 -20.51 -28.22
CA GLU A 24 -3.80 -19.24 -28.75
C GLU A 24 -4.98 -18.77 -27.89
N HIS A 25 -4.83 -17.61 -27.26
CA HIS A 25 -5.90 -17.02 -26.45
C HIS A 25 -6.81 -16.14 -27.32
N PRO A 26 -8.11 -16.40 -27.41
CA PRO A 26 -9.03 -15.63 -28.27
C PRO A 26 -9.27 -14.20 -27.77
N GLY A 27 -8.79 -13.86 -26.57
CA GLY A 27 -8.93 -12.57 -25.91
C GLY A 27 -10.27 -12.39 -25.20
N GLY A 28 -10.28 -11.55 -24.16
CA GLY A 28 -11.45 -11.37 -23.28
C GLY A 28 -11.48 -12.36 -22.11
N GLU A 29 -10.38 -13.06 -21.88
CA GLU A 29 -10.12 -13.89 -20.71
C GLU A 29 -9.03 -13.23 -19.87
N ALA A 30 -9.20 -13.26 -18.56
CA ALA A 30 -8.21 -12.72 -17.63
C ALA A 30 -7.72 -13.80 -16.68
N GLN A 31 -6.53 -13.59 -16.13
CA GLN A 31 -6.08 -14.31 -14.95
C GLN A 31 -5.90 -13.32 -13.81
N VAL A 32 -6.34 -13.72 -12.63
CA VAL A 32 -6.25 -12.93 -11.41
C VAL A 32 -5.47 -13.70 -10.35
N ASP A 33 -4.52 -13.02 -9.73
CA ASP A 33 -3.76 -13.55 -8.60
C ASP A 33 -3.36 -12.44 -7.62
N PHE A 34 -3.16 -12.83 -6.37
CA PHE A 34 -2.63 -11.93 -5.35
C PHE A 34 -1.11 -12.01 -5.31
N GLU A 35 -0.50 -10.84 -5.27
CA GLU A 35 0.93 -10.70 -5.04
C GLU A 35 1.19 -9.98 -3.70
N THR A 36 2.28 -10.38 -3.05
CA THR A 36 2.76 -9.70 -1.84
C THR A 36 3.89 -8.76 -2.19
N ALA A 37 3.71 -7.48 -1.85
CA ALA A 37 4.68 -6.43 -2.10
C ALA A 37 4.98 -5.64 -0.83
N TYR A 38 6.13 -4.97 -0.85
CA TYR A 38 6.52 -4.04 0.19
C TYR A 38 6.50 -2.62 -0.38
N ILE A 39 6.04 -1.67 0.44
CA ILE A 39 6.10 -0.24 0.14
C ILE A 39 6.89 0.48 1.22
N GLY A 40 7.66 1.49 0.82
CA GLY A 40 8.26 2.45 1.75
C GLY A 40 7.19 3.40 2.25
N GLN A 41 6.91 3.38 3.55
CA GLN A 41 5.93 4.26 4.19
C GLN A 41 6.48 4.68 5.56
N GLY A 42 6.56 6.00 5.82
CA GLY A 42 7.00 6.52 7.12
C GLY A 42 8.35 6.00 7.62
N GLY A 43 9.32 5.77 6.73
CA GLY A 43 10.63 5.21 7.12
C GLY A 43 10.65 3.69 7.32
N LYS A 44 9.59 2.97 6.98
CA LYS A 44 9.47 1.51 7.16
C LYS A 44 9.11 0.84 5.85
N LEU A 45 9.35 -0.45 5.74
CA LEU A 45 8.76 -1.27 4.67
C LEU A 45 7.48 -1.89 5.19
N VAL A 46 6.35 -1.64 4.53
CA VAL A 46 5.03 -2.14 4.93
C VAL A 46 4.54 -3.12 3.86
N GLU A 47 4.05 -4.29 4.30
CA GLU A 47 3.45 -5.30 3.43
C GLU A 47 2.11 -4.80 2.90
N ARG A 48 1.90 -4.97 1.58
CA ARG A 48 0.63 -4.76 0.90
C ARG A 48 0.33 -5.96 0.01
N LYS A 49 -0.96 -6.22 -0.16
CA LYS A 49 -1.47 -7.23 -1.09
C LYS A 49 -1.89 -6.52 -2.36
N VAL A 50 -1.47 -7.01 -3.50
CA VAL A 50 -1.78 -6.39 -4.79
C VAL A 50 -2.48 -7.42 -5.64
N LEU A 51 -3.74 -7.17 -5.97
CA LEU A 51 -4.48 -8.02 -6.88
C LEU A 51 -4.07 -7.66 -8.30
N VAL A 52 -3.45 -8.59 -9.02
CA VAL A 52 -3.01 -8.41 -10.40
C VAL A 52 -3.96 -9.15 -11.32
N MET A 53 -4.53 -8.43 -12.29
CA MET A 53 -5.32 -8.98 -13.39
C MET A 53 -4.52 -8.86 -14.68
N SER A 54 -4.19 -10.00 -15.30
CA SER A 54 -3.43 -10.07 -16.55
C SER A 54 -4.25 -10.65 -17.68
N PHE A 55 -3.99 -10.19 -18.89
CA PHE A 55 -4.71 -10.58 -20.11
C PHE A 55 -3.76 -11.31 -21.07
N PRO A 56 -3.88 -12.63 -21.23
CA PRO A 56 -2.91 -13.41 -22.01
C PRO A 56 -2.83 -13.02 -23.50
N PHE A 57 -3.92 -12.52 -24.11
CA PHE A 57 -3.92 -12.16 -25.54
C PHE A 57 -3.15 -10.86 -25.81
N SER A 58 -3.41 -9.80 -25.04
CA SER A 58 -2.73 -8.50 -25.20
C SER A 58 -1.44 -8.39 -24.39
N ASN A 59 -1.23 -9.28 -23.42
CA ASN A 59 -0.19 -9.18 -22.41
C ASN A 59 -0.30 -7.92 -21.53
N ALA A 60 -1.48 -7.27 -21.51
CA ALA A 60 -1.79 -6.19 -20.59
C ALA A 60 -1.91 -6.73 -19.16
N ALA A 61 -1.61 -5.88 -18.18
CA ALA A 61 -1.82 -6.16 -16.77
C ALA A 61 -2.35 -4.91 -16.06
N PHE A 62 -3.15 -5.13 -15.03
CA PHE A 62 -3.72 -4.11 -14.16
C PHE A 62 -3.62 -4.59 -12.72
N ALA A 63 -3.37 -3.69 -11.78
CA ALA A 63 -3.05 -4.03 -10.41
C ALA A 63 -3.69 -3.08 -9.39
N PHE A 64 -4.44 -3.62 -8.42
CA PHE A 64 -5.07 -2.81 -7.37
C PHE A 64 -4.57 -3.22 -5.98
N PRO A 65 -4.10 -2.27 -5.15
CA PRO A 65 -3.58 -2.58 -3.83
C PRO A 65 -4.69 -2.69 -2.79
N VAL A 66 -4.56 -3.65 -1.88
CA VAL A 66 -5.42 -3.87 -0.72
C VAL A 66 -4.59 -4.26 0.50
N ARG A 67 -5.19 -4.16 1.68
CA ARG A 67 -4.50 -4.45 2.96
C ARG A 67 -4.49 -5.94 3.32
N ALA A 68 -5.39 -6.74 2.75
CA ALA A 68 -5.50 -8.17 3.05
C ALA A 68 -6.12 -8.96 1.88
N GLU A 69 -6.04 -10.28 1.93
CA GLU A 69 -6.62 -11.22 0.94
C GLU A 69 -8.00 -11.75 1.38
N ASN A 70 -8.70 -11.04 2.26
CA ASN A 70 -10.07 -11.42 2.64
C ASN A 70 -11.07 -11.20 1.49
N THR A 71 -12.25 -11.79 1.60
CA THR A 71 -13.29 -11.73 0.55
C THR A 71 -13.70 -10.30 0.20
N GLU A 72 -13.84 -9.40 1.19
CA GLU A 72 -14.24 -8.02 0.91
C GLU A 72 -13.16 -7.26 0.12
N CYS A 73 -11.88 -7.39 0.50
CA CYS A 73 -10.74 -6.82 -0.24
C CYS A 73 -10.63 -7.39 -1.65
N PHE A 74 -10.76 -8.71 -1.81
CA PHE A 74 -10.65 -9.38 -3.10
C PHE A 74 -11.73 -8.91 -4.08
N LEU A 75 -12.99 -8.87 -3.64
CA LEU A 75 -14.11 -8.47 -4.48
C LEU A 75 -14.09 -6.97 -4.79
N GLU A 76 -13.73 -6.11 -3.83
CA GLU A 76 -13.58 -4.69 -4.11
C GLU A 76 -12.44 -4.45 -5.10
N ALA A 77 -11.28 -5.11 -4.94
CA ALA A 77 -10.17 -5.00 -5.89
C ALA A 77 -10.58 -5.45 -7.30
N LEU A 78 -11.30 -6.56 -7.44
CA LEU A 78 -11.85 -7.00 -8.73
C LEU A 78 -12.78 -5.96 -9.35
N LYS A 79 -13.71 -5.43 -8.56
CA LYS A 79 -14.64 -4.39 -9.01
C LYS A 79 -13.88 -3.14 -9.50
N ARG A 80 -12.90 -2.66 -8.73
CA ARG A 80 -12.05 -1.52 -9.12
C ARG A 80 -11.30 -1.78 -10.41
N LEU A 81 -10.77 -2.99 -10.59
CA LEU A 81 -10.13 -3.41 -11.83
C LEU A 81 -11.11 -3.43 -13.00
N PHE A 82 -12.33 -3.95 -12.84
CA PHE A 82 -13.37 -3.94 -13.87
C PHE A 82 -13.75 -2.52 -14.31
N GLU A 83 -13.93 -1.62 -13.33
CA GLU A 83 -14.17 -0.20 -13.57
C GLU A 83 -13.02 0.43 -14.36
N ARG A 84 -11.77 0.14 -13.97
CA ARG A 84 -10.57 0.69 -14.62
C ARG A 84 -10.34 0.18 -16.05
N ILE A 85 -10.58 -1.09 -16.31
CA ILE A 85 -10.52 -1.65 -17.68
C ILE A 85 -11.75 -1.27 -18.53
N GLY A 86 -12.80 -0.77 -17.88
CA GLY A 86 -14.06 -0.36 -18.52
C GLY A 86 -14.88 -1.53 -19.06
N GLY A 87 -14.86 -2.68 -18.37
CA GLY A 87 -15.56 -3.90 -18.77
C GLY A 87 -15.28 -5.07 -17.83
N VAL A 88 -15.92 -6.21 -18.09
CA VAL A 88 -15.70 -7.46 -17.33
C VAL A 88 -15.15 -8.53 -18.27
N PRO A 89 -14.06 -9.24 -17.92
CA PRO A 89 -13.62 -10.40 -18.68
C PRO A 89 -14.72 -11.47 -18.73
N ARG A 90 -14.85 -12.19 -19.85
CA ARG A 90 -15.85 -13.25 -19.99
C ARG A 90 -15.54 -14.44 -19.09
N ARG A 91 -14.25 -14.75 -18.97
CA ARG A 91 -13.69 -15.81 -18.14
C ARG A 91 -12.56 -15.25 -17.30
N ILE A 92 -12.54 -15.62 -16.02
CA ILE A 92 -11.46 -15.25 -15.12
C ILE A 92 -10.89 -16.51 -14.49
N TRP A 93 -9.60 -16.70 -14.71
CA TRP A 93 -8.81 -17.77 -14.11
C TRP A 93 -8.26 -17.31 -12.77
N PHE A 94 -8.58 -18.04 -11.71
CA PHE A 94 -8.08 -17.82 -10.37
C PHE A 94 -7.08 -18.89 -9.99
N ASP A 95 -5.92 -18.47 -9.45
CA ASP A 95 -5.08 -19.39 -8.67
C ASP A 95 -5.63 -19.53 -7.26
N ASN A 96 -5.42 -20.69 -6.64
CA ASN A 96 -5.94 -21.09 -5.33
C ASN A 96 -6.38 -19.93 -4.40
N LEU A 97 -7.68 -19.59 -4.44
CA LEU A 97 -8.26 -18.42 -3.77
C LEU A 97 -9.30 -18.86 -2.72
N PRO A 98 -8.90 -19.05 -1.44
CA PRO A 98 -9.83 -19.40 -0.37
C PRO A 98 -10.97 -18.39 -0.21
N ALA A 99 -10.71 -17.12 -0.52
CA ALA A 99 -11.71 -16.05 -0.44
C ALA A 99 -12.93 -16.25 -1.36
N ALA A 100 -12.77 -17.03 -2.44
CA ALA A 100 -13.80 -17.32 -3.43
C ALA A 100 -14.43 -18.72 -3.27
N VAL A 101 -13.80 -19.62 -2.52
CA VAL A 101 -14.17 -21.04 -2.41
C VAL A 101 -14.58 -21.37 -0.98
N ALA A 102 -15.85 -21.73 -0.78
CA ALA A 102 -16.37 -22.18 0.50
C ALA A 102 -15.97 -23.64 0.78
N GLU A 103 -16.14 -24.54 -0.19
CA GLU A 103 -15.86 -25.98 -0.07
C GLU A 103 -15.38 -26.57 -1.41
N ILE A 104 -14.63 -27.68 -1.34
CA ILE A 104 -14.18 -28.45 -2.50
C ILE A 104 -14.80 -29.84 -2.39
N GLU A 105 -15.70 -30.20 -3.31
CA GLU A 105 -16.38 -31.49 -3.34
C GLU A 105 -15.51 -32.61 -3.93
N THR A 106 -15.92 -33.85 -3.64
CA THR A 106 -15.32 -35.07 -4.20
C THR A 106 -15.58 -35.12 -5.71
N GLY A 107 -14.58 -34.76 -6.51
CA GLY A 107 -14.71 -34.62 -7.97
C GLY A 107 -14.18 -33.29 -8.52
N GLY A 108 -13.76 -32.36 -7.66
CA GLY A 108 -13.12 -31.11 -8.06
C GLY A 108 -14.09 -29.95 -8.33
N GLN A 109 -15.40 -30.15 -8.12
CA GLN A 109 -16.38 -29.07 -8.12
C GLN A 109 -16.19 -28.20 -6.85
N ARG A 110 -16.21 -26.88 -7.03
CA ARG A 110 -15.99 -25.90 -5.96
C ARG A 110 -17.28 -25.18 -5.65
N ILE A 111 -17.69 -25.15 -4.38
CA ILE A 111 -18.83 -24.36 -3.92
C ILE A 111 -18.33 -22.95 -3.62
N TYR A 112 -18.97 -21.95 -4.22
CA TYR A 112 -18.64 -20.55 -4.00
C TYR A 112 -19.19 -20.05 -2.66
N THR A 113 -18.49 -19.09 -2.05
CA THR A 113 -19.11 -18.30 -0.98
C THR A 113 -20.31 -17.56 -1.55
N GLU A 114 -21.36 -17.35 -0.75
CA GLU A 114 -22.59 -16.67 -1.21
C GLU A 114 -22.29 -15.29 -1.83
N LEU A 115 -21.39 -14.53 -1.19
CA LEU A 115 -20.99 -13.22 -1.68
C LEU A 115 -20.27 -13.31 -3.05
N PHE A 116 -19.38 -14.30 -3.23
CA PHE A 116 -18.70 -14.51 -4.52
C PHE A 116 -19.68 -14.97 -5.59
N ALA A 117 -20.61 -15.87 -5.28
CA ALA A 117 -21.66 -16.30 -6.23
C ALA A 117 -22.53 -15.12 -6.71
N ARG A 118 -22.94 -14.25 -5.78
CA ARG A 118 -23.68 -13.01 -6.10
C ARG A 118 -22.85 -12.06 -6.97
N PHE A 119 -21.58 -11.93 -6.68
CA PHE A 119 -20.65 -11.09 -7.46
C PHE A 119 -20.49 -11.61 -8.89
N VAL A 120 -20.26 -12.92 -9.05
CA VAL A 120 -20.19 -13.60 -10.35
C VAL A 120 -21.47 -13.40 -11.14
N ALA A 121 -22.64 -13.59 -10.51
CA ALA A 121 -23.93 -13.39 -11.16
C ALA A 121 -24.16 -11.93 -11.60
N HIS A 122 -23.77 -10.96 -10.76
CA HIS A 122 -23.92 -9.52 -11.06
C HIS A 122 -23.07 -9.07 -12.25
N TYR A 123 -21.81 -9.52 -12.30
CA TYR A 123 -20.87 -9.15 -13.37
C TYR A 123 -20.89 -10.12 -14.57
N ARG A 124 -21.57 -11.27 -14.46
CA ARG A 124 -21.85 -12.25 -15.52
C ARG A 124 -20.62 -12.90 -16.15
N PHE A 125 -19.52 -13.02 -15.41
CA PHE A 125 -18.31 -13.72 -15.86
C PHE A 125 -18.31 -15.19 -15.43
N GLU A 126 -17.53 -16.01 -16.11
CA GLU A 126 -17.28 -17.40 -15.74
C GLU A 126 -16.00 -17.47 -14.88
N ALA A 127 -16.12 -17.95 -13.65
CA ALA A 127 -14.98 -18.16 -12.75
C ALA A 127 -14.37 -19.55 -12.98
N LEU A 128 -13.12 -19.59 -13.40
CA LEU A 128 -12.36 -20.82 -13.65
C LEU A 128 -11.27 -20.94 -12.60
N PHE A 129 -11.09 -22.14 -12.05
CA PHE A 129 -10.11 -22.38 -11.01
C PHE A 129 -9.13 -23.47 -11.42
N CYS A 130 -7.84 -23.18 -11.30
CA CYS A 130 -6.82 -24.14 -11.67
C CYS A 130 -6.72 -25.27 -10.64
N ASN A 131 -6.49 -26.49 -11.13
CA ASN A 131 -6.25 -27.64 -10.26
C ASN A 131 -4.87 -27.54 -9.61
N PRO A 132 -4.74 -27.83 -8.30
CA PRO A 132 -3.43 -27.85 -7.64
C PRO A 132 -2.51 -28.84 -8.37
N ARG A 133 -1.32 -28.40 -8.77
CA ARG A 133 -0.23 -29.19 -9.40
C ARG A 133 -0.31 -29.44 -10.92
N ARG A 134 -1.11 -28.71 -11.70
CA ARG A 134 -1.01 -28.72 -13.19
C ARG A 134 -0.55 -27.37 -13.75
N GLY A 135 0.73 -27.05 -13.60
CA GLY A 135 1.34 -25.84 -14.16
C GLY A 135 1.40 -25.79 -15.70
N HIS A 136 1.18 -26.93 -16.37
CA HIS A 136 1.25 -27.05 -17.83
C HIS A 136 0.17 -26.27 -18.58
N GLU A 137 -0.98 -26.02 -17.94
CA GLU A 137 -2.05 -25.16 -18.49
C GLU A 137 -1.73 -23.66 -18.39
N LYS A 138 -0.66 -23.28 -17.66
CA LYS A 138 -0.32 -21.90 -17.28
C LYS A 138 1.00 -21.37 -17.84
N GLY A 139 1.67 -22.06 -18.76
CA GLY A 139 3.06 -21.76 -19.17
C GLY A 139 3.33 -20.32 -19.66
N HIS A 140 2.34 -19.66 -20.26
CA HIS A 140 2.47 -18.25 -20.69
C HIS A 140 2.18 -17.23 -19.57
N VAL A 141 1.49 -17.69 -18.54
CA VAL A 141 0.62 -16.91 -17.66
C VAL A 141 1.32 -16.65 -16.31
N GLU A 142 1.99 -17.66 -15.73
CA GLU A 142 2.85 -17.48 -14.52
C GLU A 142 3.98 -16.46 -14.74
N ASN A 143 4.47 -16.32 -15.98
CA ASN A 143 5.53 -15.39 -16.30
C ASN A 143 5.10 -13.92 -16.17
N LYS A 144 3.83 -13.59 -16.45
CA LYS A 144 3.37 -12.19 -16.46
C LYS A 144 3.10 -11.65 -15.07
N VAL A 145 2.41 -12.39 -14.20
CA VAL A 145 2.17 -11.95 -12.81
C VAL A 145 3.51 -11.76 -12.07
N GLY A 146 4.43 -12.73 -12.20
CA GLY A 146 5.79 -12.59 -11.68
C GLY A 146 6.59 -11.45 -12.34
N TYR A 147 6.36 -11.16 -13.64
CA TYR A 147 6.95 -10.00 -14.32
C TYR A 147 6.45 -8.69 -13.72
N THR A 148 5.13 -8.54 -13.53
CA THR A 148 4.51 -7.35 -12.93
C THR A 148 5.12 -7.08 -11.57
N ARG A 149 5.24 -8.10 -10.71
CA ARG A 149 5.91 -7.98 -9.42
C ARG A 149 7.36 -7.46 -9.54
N ARG A 150 8.18 -8.11 -10.38
CA ARG A 150 9.61 -7.79 -10.50
C ARG A 150 9.89 -6.43 -11.13
N ASN A 151 8.98 -5.88 -11.94
CA ASN A 151 9.21 -4.63 -12.66
C ASN A 151 8.47 -3.43 -12.07
N TRP A 152 7.32 -3.66 -11.42
CA TRP A 152 6.52 -2.57 -10.87
C TRP A 152 6.74 -2.40 -9.37
N LEU A 153 7.00 -3.49 -8.63
CA LEU A 153 7.07 -3.46 -7.17
C LEU A 153 8.50 -3.68 -6.66
N VAL A 154 9.47 -3.78 -7.56
CA VAL A 154 10.90 -3.90 -7.25
C VAL A 154 11.68 -2.85 -8.05
N PRO A 155 12.44 -1.96 -7.39
CA PRO A 155 12.50 -1.81 -5.93
C PRO A 155 11.14 -1.36 -5.33
N PRO A 156 10.88 -1.65 -4.05
CA PRO A 156 9.69 -1.16 -3.34
C PRO A 156 9.41 0.33 -3.62
N PRO A 157 8.20 0.69 -4.08
CA PRO A 157 7.83 2.08 -4.26
C PRO A 157 7.67 2.78 -2.90
N VAL A 158 7.79 4.10 -2.88
CA VAL A 158 7.59 4.92 -1.68
C VAL A 158 6.23 5.59 -1.80
N CYS A 159 5.30 5.20 -0.93
CA CYS A 159 3.91 5.67 -0.94
C CYS A 159 3.45 5.80 0.51
N GLU A 160 2.96 6.98 0.89
CA GLU A 160 2.48 7.26 2.24
C GLU A 160 1.00 6.87 2.42
N THR A 161 0.26 6.72 1.31
CA THR A 161 -1.16 6.34 1.33
C THR A 161 -1.47 5.21 0.33
N ASP A 162 -2.56 4.48 0.58
CA ASP A 162 -3.03 3.44 -0.36
C ASP A 162 -3.45 4.04 -1.72
N ALA A 163 -3.93 5.29 -1.73
CA ALA A 163 -4.26 6.04 -2.95
C ALA A 163 -3.01 6.40 -3.78
N GLU A 164 -1.90 6.76 -3.14
CA GLU A 164 -0.62 6.97 -3.83
C GLU A 164 -0.10 5.68 -4.46
N LEU A 165 -0.24 4.55 -3.77
CA LEU A 165 0.14 3.25 -4.31
C LEU A 165 -0.72 2.87 -5.52
N GLU A 166 -2.02 3.14 -5.47
CA GLU A 166 -2.91 2.95 -6.62
C GLU A 166 -2.48 3.80 -7.81
N ALA A 167 -2.21 5.10 -7.60
CA ALA A 167 -1.76 6.01 -8.64
C ALA A 167 -0.41 5.56 -9.24
N TYR A 168 0.52 5.13 -8.41
CA TYR A 168 1.80 4.56 -8.84
C TYR A 168 1.60 3.34 -9.74
N LEU A 169 0.71 2.42 -9.35
CA LEU A 169 0.41 1.22 -10.15
C LEU A 169 -0.23 1.60 -11.49
N ALA A 170 -1.17 2.54 -11.51
CA ALA A 170 -1.78 3.03 -12.75
C ALA A 170 -0.76 3.70 -13.70
N GLU A 171 0.24 4.39 -13.16
CA GLU A 171 1.36 4.92 -13.96
C GLU A 171 2.19 3.79 -14.57
N LYS A 172 2.49 2.75 -13.79
CA LYS A 172 3.23 1.56 -14.29
C LYS A 172 2.47 0.77 -15.34
N GLU A 173 1.16 0.65 -15.19
CA GLU A 173 0.28 0.09 -16.22
C GLU A 173 0.42 0.86 -17.54
N THR A 174 0.30 2.19 -17.47
CA THR A 174 0.40 3.08 -18.63
C THR A 174 1.77 2.96 -19.31
N GLN A 175 2.86 2.85 -18.53
CA GLN A 175 4.21 2.64 -19.05
C GLN A 175 4.36 1.28 -19.72
N ASP A 176 3.81 0.20 -19.15
CA ASP A 176 3.90 -1.15 -19.74
C ASP A 176 3.09 -1.28 -21.03
N MET A 177 2.01 -0.51 -21.18
CA MET A 177 1.20 -0.46 -22.42
C MET A 177 2.01 -0.02 -23.65
N ALA A 178 3.07 0.79 -23.46
CA ALA A 178 3.95 1.25 -24.53
C ALA A 178 5.01 0.22 -24.97
N ARG A 179 5.06 -0.96 -24.33
CA ARG A 179 6.02 -2.02 -24.67
C ARG A 179 5.49 -2.87 -25.82
N PRO A 180 6.35 -3.36 -26.73
CA PRO A 180 5.95 -4.35 -27.73
C PRO A 180 5.62 -5.70 -27.08
N HIS A 181 4.60 -6.36 -27.61
CA HIS A 181 4.22 -7.71 -27.23
C HIS A 181 5.33 -8.69 -27.62
N TYR A 182 5.82 -9.45 -26.64
CA TYR A 182 6.99 -10.33 -26.75
C TYR A 182 6.96 -11.30 -27.94
N ALA A 183 5.77 -11.68 -28.41
CA ALA A 183 5.58 -12.59 -29.54
C ALA A 183 4.99 -11.96 -30.80
N LYS A 184 4.23 -10.87 -30.67
CA LYS A 184 3.47 -10.28 -31.80
C LYS A 184 4.18 -9.08 -32.39
N GLY A 185 5.07 -8.44 -31.62
CA GLY A 185 5.79 -7.23 -32.03
C GLY A 185 4.96 -5.94 -31.99
N GLU A 186 3.62 -6.04 -32.06
CA GLU A 186 2.68 -4.92 -31.88
C GLU A 186 2.72 -4.35 -30.45
N LEU A 187 2.30 -3.11 -30.26
CA LEU A 187 2.23 -2.50 -28.93
C LEU A 187 1.15 -3.18 -28.09
N ILE A 188 1.43 -3.37 -26.80
CA ILE A 188 0.44 -3.90 -25.84
C ILE A 188 -0.82 -3.03 -25.83
N ALA A 189 -0.68 -1.70 -25.93
CA ALA A 189 -1.81 -0.76 -26.03
C ALA A 189 -2.76 -1.07 -27.21
N GLU A 190 -2.22 -1.40 -28.38
CA GLU A 190 -3.00 -1.68 -29.59
C GLU A 190 -3.75 -3.01 -29.45
N LEU A 191 -3.06 -4.04 -28.96
CA LEU A 191 -3.68 -5.33 -28.67
C LEU A 191 -4.72 -5.24 -27.56
N TRP A 192 -4.47 -4.42 -26.54
CA TRP A 192 -5.42 -4.15 -25.47
C TRP A 192 -6.68 -3.46 -26.00
N ALA A 193 -6.54 -2.50 -26.91
CA ALA A 193 -7.71 -1.86 -27.55
C ALA A 193 -8.56 -2.85 -28.36
N GLN A 194 -7.94 -3.87 -28.97
CA GLN A 194 -8.66 -4.96 -29.64
C GLN A 194 -9.34 -5.89 -28.62
N GLU A 195 -8.65 -6.22 -27.54
CA GLU A 195 -9.15 -7.12 -26.50
C GLU A 195 -10.28 -6.51 -25.67
N ARG A 196 -10.19 -5.22 -25.35
CA ARG A 196 -11.21 -4.47 -24.59
C ARG A 196 -12.58 -4.55 -25.23
N LYS A 197 -12.67 -4.62 -26.57
CA LYS A 197 -13.93 -4.79 -27.32
C LYS A 197 -14.59 -6.15 -27.10
N LYS A 198 -13.88 -7.13 -26.55
CA LYS A 198 -14.37 -8.49 -26.27
C LYS A 198 -14.90 -8.65 -24.85
N LEU A 199 -14.67 -7.66 -23.97
CA LEU A 199 -15.16 -7.65 -22.60
C LEU A 199 -16.69 -7.51 -22.56
N LEU A 200 -17.31 -8.00 -21.50
CA LEU A 200 -18.70 -7.73 -21.18
C LEU A 200 -18.85 -6.28 -20.69
N ALA A 201 -20.00 -5.69 -20.95
CA ALA A 201 -20.32 -4.36 -20.43
C ALA A 201 -20.44 -4.38 -18.91
N LEU A 202 -19.98 -3.31 -18.26
CA LEU A 202 -20.22 -3.07 -16.84
C LEU A 202 -21.74 -2.95 -16.58
N PRO A 203 -22.23 -3.41 -15.42
CA PRO A 203 -23.61 -3.19 -15.00
C PRO A 203 -23.85 -1.70 -14.71
N ASP A 204 -25.05 -1.21 -14.99
CA ASP A 204 -25.43 0.19 -14.72
C ASP A 204 -25.40 0.54 -13.23
N VAL A 205 -25.72 -0.45 -12.38
CA VAL A 205 -25.67 -0.33 -10.93
C VAL A 205 -24.41 -1.04 -10.43
N PRO A 206 -23.48 -0.33 -9.76
CA PRO A 206 -22.31 -0.94 -9.15
C PRO A 206 -22.69 -1.98 -8.10
N PHE A 207 -21.96 -3.10 -8.05
CA PHE A 207 -22.11 -4.06 -6.95
C PHE A 207 -21.55 -3.45 -5.67
N GLU A 208 -22.33 -3.49 -4.59
CA GLU A 208 -21.84 -3.06 -3.29
C GLU A 208 -21.22 -4.25 -2.54
N VAL A 209 -19.90 -4.23 -2.39
CA VAL A 209 -19.14 -5.30 -1.72
C VAL A 209 -19.17 -5.09 -0.21
N PHE A 210 -19.98 -5.87 0.49
CA PHE A 210 -19.98 -5.91 1.95
C PHE A 210 -20.46 -7.25 2.49
N ARG A 211 -20.13 -7.52 3.75
CA ARG A 211 -20.71 -8.59 4.55
C ARG A 211 -21.52 -8.01 5.69
N LEU A 212 -22.69 -8.60 5.95
CA LEU A 212 -23.49 -8.28 7.13
C LEU A 212 -23.16 -9.26 8.25
N THR A 213 -22.99 -8.73 9.46
CA THR A 213 -22.86 -9.54 10.68
C THR A 213 -23.47 -8.80 11.85
N THR A 214 -23.89 -9.51 12.88
CA THR A 214 -24.43 -8.91 14.11
C THR A 214 -23.40 -8.98 15.22
N SER A 215 -23.31 -7.95 16.05
CA SER A 215 -22.49 -7.97 17.26
C SER A 215 -23.26 -7.37 18.43
N ARG A 216 -22.97 -7.87 19.64
CA ARG A 216 -23.58 -7.39 20.87
C ARG A 216 -22.59 -6.51 21.62
N LEU A 217 -23.02 -5.30 21.98
CA LEU A 217 -22.20 -4.39 22.77
C LEU A 217 -21.97 -4.96 24.17
N ASN A 218 -20.86 -4.59 24.82
CA ASN A 218 -20.63 -4.94 26.21
C ASN A 218 -21.37 -3.97 27.18
N LYS A 219 -21.19 -4.16 28.49
CA LYS A 219 -21.77 -3.28 29.52
C LYS A 219 -21.24 -1.84 29.48
N TYR A 220 -20.06 -1.65 28.88
CA TYR A 220 -19.43 -0.35 28.66
C TYR A 220 -19.83 0.30 27.33
N ARG A 221 -20.78 -0.30 26.59
CA ARG A 221 -21.24 0.15 25.26
C ARG A 221 -20.13 0.10 24.21
N GLU A 222 -19.26 -0.89 24.30
CA GLU A 222 -18.17 -1.07 23.35
C GLU A 222 -18.48 -2.22 22.39
N LEU A 223 -18.17 -1.99 21.12
CA LEU A 223 -18.21 -2.95 20.04
C LEU A 223 -16.85 -3.61 19.89
N ARG A 224 -16.79 -4.93 20.02
CA ARG A 224 -15.61 -5.71 19.62
C ARG A 224 -15.77 -6.18 18.18
N PHE A 225 -14.83 -5.80 17.33
CA PHE A 225 -14.75 -6.25 15.94
C PHE A 225 -13.31 -6.67 15.61
N GLU A 226 -13.14 -7.91 15.16
CA GLU A 226 -11.82 -8.54 14.97
C GLU A 226 -10.94 -8.37 16.23
N ASN A 227 -9.82 -7.64 16.12
CA ASN A 227 -8.88 -7.40 17.22
C ASN A 227 -9.01 -6.00 17.86
N THR A 228 -10.04 -5.24 17.49
CA THR A 228 -10.21 -3.85 17.94
C THR A 228 -11.52 -3.67 18.69
N THR A 229 -11.49 -2.81 19.71
CA THR A 229 -12.67 -2.42 20.49
C THR A 229 -12.99 -0.96 20.21
N TYR A 230 -14.24 -0.68 19.84
CA TYR A 230 -14.73 0.65 19.50
C TYR A 230 -15.78 1.11 20.52
N PRO A 231 -15.59 2.26 21.19
CA PRO A 231 -16.61 2.79 22.08
C PRO A 231 -17.79 3.37 21.29
N LEU A 232 -19.01 3.05 21.72
CA LEU A 232 -20.27 3.53 21.14
C LEU A 232 -21.16 4.14 22.24
N PRO A 233 -20.77 5.29 22.83
CA PRO A 233 -21.50 5.90 23.94
C PRO A 233 -22.95 6.26 23.61
N GLN A 234 -23.25 6.48 22.33
CA GLN A 234 -24.58 6.79 21.80
C GLN A 234 -25.55 5.58 21.80
N CYS A 235 -25.03 4.36 21.98
CA CYS A 235 -25.83 3.14 21.98
C CYS A 235 -26.18 2.69 23.41
N GLU A 236 -27.23 1.88 23.55
CA GLU A 236 -27.55 1.24 24.83
C GLU A 236 -26.57 0.10 25.17
N ALA A 237 -26.31 -0.10 26.47
CA ALA A 237 -25.49 -1.20 26.92
C ALA A 237 -26.14 -2.55 26.57
N LEU A 238 -25.32 -3.52 26.13
CA LEU A 238 -25.81 -4.84 25.71
C LEU A 238 -26.75 -4.84 24.49
N ALA A 239 -26.90 -3.71 23.78
CA ALA A 239 -27.66 -3.66 22.53
C ALA A 239 -27.01 -4.54 21.46
N THR A 240 -27.84 -5.16 20.63
CA THR A 240 -27.39 -5.81 19.40
C THR A 240 -27.30 -4.75 18.31
N VAL A 241 -26.21 -4.72 17.56
CA VAL A 241 -26.02 -3.84 16.40
C VAL A 241 -25.75 -4.68 15.15
N LEU A 242 -26.15 -4.17 14.00
CA LEU A 242 -25.81 -4.75 12.71
C LEU A 242 -24.54 -4.07 12.18
N LEU A 243 -23.59 -4.85 11.69
CA LEU A 243 -22.35 -4.37 11.11
C LEU A 243 -22.39 -4.62 9.60
N LYS A 244 -22.18 -3.56 8.83
CA LYS A 244 -21.89 -3.63 7.40
C LYS A 244 -20.39 -3.49 7.22
N VAL A 245 -19.74 -4.63 7.01
CA VAL A 245 -18.28 -4.74 6.90
C VAL A 245 -17.89 -4.59 5.44
N LYS A 246 -17.16 -3.52 5.11
CA LYS A 246 -16.56 -3.28 3.80
C LYS A 246 -15.07 -3.65 3.84
N TRP A 247 -14.38 -3.42 2.73
CA TRP A 247 -12.96 -3.68 2.62
C TRP A 247 -12.11 -2.67 3.42
N ASP A 248 -12.55 -1.42 3.59
CA ASP A 248 -11.80 -0.32 4.22
C ASP A 248 -12.47 0.24 5.49
N GLU A 249 -13.77 0.05 5.64
CA GLU A 249 -14.55 0.56 6.76
C GLU A 249 -15.56 -0.46 7.31
N VAL A 250 -16.05 -0.19 8.51
CA VAL A 250 -17.15 -0.91 9.17
C VAL A 250 -18.21 0.11 9.56
N GLU A 251 -19.39 0.00 8.96
CA GLU A 251 -20.55 0.80 9.35
C GLU A 251 -21.37 0.05 10.41
N VAL A 252 -21.70 0.74 11.50
CA VAL A 252 -22.56 0.24 12.57
C VAL A 252 -23.97 0.77 12.34
N LEU A 253 -24.92 -0.14 12.22
CA LEU A 253 -26.33 0.14 11.97
C LEU A 253 -27.19 -0.34 13.16
N SER A 254 -28.34 0.32 13.36
CA SER A 254 -29.34 -0.15 14.31
C SER A 254 -29.91 -1.51 13.90
N SER A 255 -30.28 -2.33 14.89
CA SER A 255 -30.87 -3.66 14.67
C SER A 255 -32.39 -3.70 14.82
N ASP A 256 -33.02 -2.54 15.05
CA ASP A 256 -34.46 -2.33 15.24
C ASP A 256 -35.28 -2.37 13.93
N GLY A 257 -34.65 -2.73 12.81
CA GLY A 257 -35.26 -2.76 11.49
C GLY A 257 -35.27 -1.42 10.76
N THR A 258 -34.87 -0.32 11.40
CA THR A 258 -34.70 0.99 10.72
C THR A 258 -33.35 1.09 9.99
N TYR A 259 -32.37 0.27 10.41
CA TYR A 259 -31.01 0.23 9.88
C TYR A 259 -30.33 1.60 9.84
N GLN A 260 -30.64 2.45 10.82
CA GLN A 260 -30.05 3.77 10.94
C GLN A 260 -28.55 3.66 11.22
N ARG A 261 -27.74 4.43 10.50
CA ARG A 261 -26.28 4.47 10.70
C ARG A 261 -25.92 5.16 12.01
N LEU A 262 -25.35 4.40 12.93
CA LEU A 262 -24.95 4.83 14.28
C LEU A 262 -23.50 5.30 14.35
N ALA A 263 -22.60 4.67 13.61
CA ALA A 263 -21.18 5.02 13.54
C ALA A 263 -20.52 4.42 12.29
N VAL A 264 -19.35 4.96 11.93
CA VAL A 264 -18.46 4.40 10.92
C VAL A 264 -17.04 4.41 11.46
N PHE A 265 -16.33 3.28 11.32
CA PHE A 265 -14.94 3.16 11.73
C PHE A 265 -14.09 2.62 10.58
N PRO A 266 -12.81 3.03 10.45
CA PRO A 266 -11.90 2.34 9.55
C PRO A 266 -11.78 0.88 9.97
N ARG A 267 -11.80 -0.02 9.00
CA ARG A 267 -11.64 -1.45 9.24
C ARG A 267 -10.23 -1.69 9.77
N PRO A 268 -10.08 -2.39 10.90
CA PRO A 268 -8.77 -2.62 11.48
C PRO A 268 -8.01 -3.62 10.62
N TYR A 269 -6.81 -3.25 10.20
CA TYR A 269 -5.87 -4.16 9.56
C TYR A 269 -4.57 -4.18 10.34
N VAL A 270 -3.99 -5.37 10.50
CA VAL A 270 -2.66 -5.52 11.08
C VAL A 270 -1.63 -5.43 9.98
N ASP A 271 -1.06 -4.23 9.81
CA ASP A 271 0.05 -4.02 8.88
C ASP A 271 1.28 -4.80 9.33
N LYS A 272 1.77 -5.70 8.49
CA LYS A 272 3.09 -6.29 8.69
C LYS A 272 4.13 -5.30 8.19
N SER A 273 4.97 -4.80 9.09
CA SER A 273 6.04 -3.88 8.72
C SER A 273 7.41 -4.42 9.13
N PHE A 274 8.39 -4.19 8.26
CA PHE A 274 9.80 -4.44 8.52
C PHE A 274 10.48 -3.12 8.86
N LYS A 275 10.99 -3.02 10.09
CA LYS A 275 11.77 -1.86 10.50
C LYS A 275 13.12 -1.89 9.78
N ILE A 276 13.43 -0.81 9.08
CA ILE A 276 14.78 -0.56 8.57
C ILE A 276 15.65 -0.17 9.77
N ASP A 277 16.80 -0.82 9.94
CA ASP A 277 17.77 -0.42 10.96
C ASP A 277 18.49 0.88 10.55
N TRP A 278 17.79 1.99 10.78
CA TRP A 278 18.30 3.31 10.43
C TRP A 278 19.56 3.69 11.22
N LYS A 279 19.78 3.12 12.41
CA LYS A 279 21.02 3.35 13.17
C LYS A 279 22.21 2.81 12.38
N ALA A 280 22.13 1.56 11.94
CA ALA A 280 23.18 0.94 11.13
C ALA A 280 23.38 1.66 9.78
N VAL A 281 22.28 2.08 9.13
CA VAL A 281 22.33 2.83 7.87
C VAL A 281 23.04 4.17 8.05
N PHE A 282 22.69 4.95 9.08
CA PHE A 282 23.32 6.24 9.36
C PHE A 282 24.75 6.10 9.90
N ASP A 283 25.11 4.99 10.54
CA ASP A 283 26.51 4.68 10.85
C ASP A 283 27.33 4.46 9.57
N GLY A 284 26.74 3.89 8.53
CA GLY A 284 27.31 3.83 7.18
C GLY A 284 27.49 5.23 6.58
N TYR A 285 26.44 6.06 6.62
CA TYR A 285 26.49 7.43 6.11
C TYR A 285 27.47 8.32 6.86
N ARG A 286 27.65 8.15 8.18
CA ARG A 286 28.63 8.91 8.96
C ARG A 286 30.06 8.62 8.50
N ARG A 287 30.36 7.36 8.13
CA ARG A 287 31.67 6.98 7.56
C ARG A 287 31.85 7.49 6.13
N LYS A 288 30.77 7.48 5.32
CA LYS A 288 30.77 7.93 3.93
C LYS A 288 29.60 8.90 3.67
N PRO A 289 29.72 10.19 4.05
CA PRO A 289 28.61 11.15 3.97
C PRO A 289 28.06 11.36 2.56
N ARG A 290 28.87 11.14 1.52
CA ARG A 290 28.41 11.21 0.13
C ARG A 290 27.44 10.09 -0.25
N ALA A 291 27.45 8.96 0.47
CA ALA A 291 26.60 7.81 0.16
C ALA A 291 25.11 8.12 0.37
N VAL A 292 24.74 9.02 1.29
CA VAL A 292 23.32 9.40 1.53
C VAL A 292 22.64 9.98 0.29
N MET A 293 23.41 10.56 -0.64
CA MET A 293 22.87 11.14 -1.88
C MET A 293 22.41 10.09 -2.89
N TYR A 294 23.02 8.90 -2.85
CA TYR A 294 22.88 7.87 -3.89
C TYR A 294 22.45 6.50 -3.35
N SER A 295 22.22 6.40 -2.05
CA SER A 295 21.90 5.13 -1.41
C SER A 295 20.48 4.69 -1.75
N ASP A 296 20.32 3.42 -2.12
CA ASP A 296 19.01 2.81 -2.34
C ASP A 296 18.08 2.91 -1.13
N LEU A 297 18.62 2.93 0.08
CA LEU A 297 17.82 3.05 1.30
C LEU A 297 17.39 4.50 1.56
N ALA A 298 18.13 5.49 1.06
CA ALA A 298 17.81 6.90 1.30
C ALA A 298 16.44 7.29 0.72
N LYS A 299 15.93 6.56 -0.28
CA LYS A 299 14.59 6.82 -0.83
C LYS A 299 13.47 6.50 0.16
N TYR A 300 13.68 5.56 1.08
CA TYR A 300 12.73 5.19 2.12
C TYR A 300 12.77 6.11 3.35
N LEU A 301 13.68 7.09 3.38
CA LEU A 301 13.64 8.11 4.43
C LEU A 301 12.37 8.95 4.27
N PRO A 302 11.77 9.42 5.39
CA PRO A 302 10.77 10.47 5.31
C PRO A 302 11.28 11.64 4.48
N ALA A 303 10.43 12.22 3.63
CA ALA A 303 10.84 13.21 2.65
C ALA A 303 11.56 14.41 3.29
N SER A 304 11.07 14.87 4.45
CA SER A 304 11.68 15.92 5.26
C SER A 304 13.10 15.58 5.73
N VAL A 305 13.33 14.36 6.25
CA VAL A 305 14.66 13.87 6.65
C VAL A 305 15.59 13.80 5.43
N ARG A 306 15.08 13.26 4.32
CA ARG A 306 15.85 13.11 3.07
C ARG A 306 16.35 14.47 2.57
N THR A 307 15.46 15.45 2.44
CA THR A 307 15.81 16.83 2.04
C THR A 307 16.77 17.47 3.04
N PHE A 308 16.57 17.25 4.33
CA PHE A 308 17.44 17.79 5.37
C PHE A 308 18.88 17.26 5.25
N VAL A 309 19.07 15.96 5.00
CA VAL A 309 20.42 15.36 4.92
C VAL A 309 21.05 15.43 3.53
N GLN A 310 20.27 15.53 2.45
CA GLN A 310 20.78 15.56 1.07
C GLN A 310 21.17 16.97 0.61
N VAL A 311 21.99 17.68 1.39
CA VAL A 311 22.50 19.02 1.07
C VAL A 311 23.80 18.98 0.27
N PRO A 312 24.05 19.91 -0.68
CA PRO A 312 25.26 19.92 -1.51
C PRO A 312 26.53 20.16 -0.69
N GLU A 313 26.45 21.00 0.33
CA GLU A 313 27.58 21.34 1.21
C GLU A 313 28.03 20.15 2.07
N THR A 314 29.33 19.84 2.04
CA THR A 314 29.86 18.60 2.63
C THR A 314 29.87 18.62 4.15
N ASP A 315 30.25 19.73 4.78
CA ASP A 315 30.39 19.78 6.24
C ASP A 315 29.02 19.91 6.92
N LEU A 316 28.10 20.68 6.33
CA LEU A 316 26.70 20.69 6.73
C LEU A 316 26.08 19.28 6.64
N ARG A 317 26.33 18.56 5.53
CA ARG A 317 25.86 17.17 5.38
C ARG A 317 26.38 16.26 6.48
N LYS A 318 27.68 16.33 6.80
CA LYS A 318 28.28 15.55 7.90
C LYS A 318 27.61 15.85 9.23
N ALA A 319 27.41 17.13 9.53
CA ALA A 319 26.78 17.56 10.77
C ALA A 319 25.34 17.03 10.87
N ARG A 320 24.55 17.17 9.81
CA ARG A 320 23.15 16.71 9.75
C ARG A 320 23.02 15.18 9.83
N VAL A 321 23.86 14.44 9.11
CA VAL A 321 23.92 12.97 9.22
C VAL A 321 24.29 12.55 10.65
N GLY A 322 25.24 13.24 11.28
CA GLY A 322 25.62 13.02 12.69
C GLY A 322 24.48 13.31 13.67
N LEU A 323 23.75 14.40 13.47
CA LEU A 323 22.58 14.79 14.25
C LEU A 323 21.50 13.71 14.18
N ILE A 324 21.06 13.31 12.98
CA ILE A 324 20.03 12.28 12.82
C ILE A 324 20.48 10.96 13.44
N ARG A 325 21.73 10.54 13.23
CA ARG A 325 22.27 9.32 13.85
C ARG A 325 22.14 9.34 15.38
N ARG A 326 22.42 10.48 16.01
CA ARG A 326 22.31 10.67 17.45
C ARG A 326 20.85 10.66 17.92
N LEU A 327 19.96 11.35 17.20
CA LEU A 327 18.53 11.40 17.52
C LEU A 327 17.88 10.01 17.44
N LEU A 328 18.32 9.17 16.50
CA LEU A 328 17.85 7.79 16.38
C LEU A 328 18.10 6.94 17.63
N GLU A 329 18.95 7.37 18.59
CA GLU A 329 19.08 6.66 19.87
C GLU A 329 17.83 6.76 20.76
N ARG A 330 17.02 7.81 20.59
CA ARG A 330 15.85 8.10 21.44
C ARG A 330 14.53 8.21 20.69
N TYR A 331 14.59 8.53 19.39
CA TYR A 331 13.41 8.82 18.57
C TYR A 331 13.35 7.88 17.37
N ASP A 332 12.13 7.49 16.97
CA ASP A 332 11.91 6.72 15.75
C ASP A 332 12.09 7.63 14.51
N MET A 333 12.47 7.03 13.37
CA MET A 333 12.67 7.77 12.12
C MET A 333 11.42 8.55 11.67
N ALA A 334 10.23 8.01 11.91
CA ALA A 334 8.97 8.67 11.58
C ALA A 334 8.77 9.97 12.37
N ASP A 335 9.01 9.95 13.69
CA ASP A 335 8.88 11.13 14.56
C ASP A 335 9.84 12.24 14.13
N ILE A 336 11.09 11.89 13.82
CA ILE A 336 12.10 12.83 13.32
C ILE A 336 11.63 13.47 12.02
N GLY A 337 11.05 12.68 11.13
CA GLY A 337 10.50 13.16 9.86
C GLY A 337 9.34 14.14 10.04
N GLU A 338 8.35 13.79 10.86
CA GLU A 338 7.20 14.65 11.10
C GLU A 338 7.61 15.97 11.77
N VAL A 339 8.52 15.95 12.76
CA VAL A 339 9.00 17.19 13.38
C VAL A 339 9.79 18.04 12.38
N LEU A 340 10.66 17.44 11.57
CA LEU A 340 11.36 18.19 10.52
C LEU A 340 10.41 18.81 9.49
N GLU A 341 9.29 18.15 9.20
CA GLU A 341 8.26 18.70 8.32
C GLU A 341 7.61 19.95 8.92
N THR A 342 7.29 19.93 10.22
CA THR A 342 6.79 21.13 10.92
C THR A 342 7.81 22.27 10.99
N LEU A 343 9.11 21.94 10.95
CA LEU A 343 10.21 22.91 11.06
C LEU A 343 10.69 23.46 9.72
N GLN A 344 10.02 23.17 8.59
CA GLN A 344 10.45 23.64 7.26
C GLN A 344 10.59 25.16 7.15
N THR A 345 9.85 25.92 7.96
CA THR A 345 9.89 27.39 7.99
C THR A 345 10.94 27.97 8.95
N HIS A 346 11.55 27.14 9.79
CA HIS A 346 12.57 27.56 10.75
C HIS A 346 13.97 27.49 10.12
N SER A 347 14.81 28.49 10.40
CA SER A 347 16.20 28.52 9.94
C SER A 347 17.13 28.93 11.10
N PRO A 348 18.12 28.10 11.51
CA PRO A 348 18.41 26.74 11.04
C PRO A 348 17.57 25.67 11.78
N PRO A 349 16.93 24.72 11.08
CA PRO A 349 16.09 23.69 11.70
C PRO A 349 16.86 22.74 12.63
N GLU A 350 18.15 22.52 12.39
CA GLU A 350 19.03 21.70 13.24
C GLU A 350 19.17 22.20 14.68
N ALA A 351 19.01 23.50 14.92
CA ALA A 351 19.16 24.08 16.25
C ALA A 351 17.97 23.77 17.18
N VAL A 352 16.78 23.57 16.60
CA VAL A 352 15.52 23.41 17.34
C VAL A 352 14.95 22.00 17.25
N LEU A 353 15.43 21.16 16.32
CA LEU A 353 14.91 19.82 16.06
C LEU A 353 14.83 18.95 17.31
N GLU A 354 15.91 18.86 18.09
CA GLU A 354 15.94 18.02 19.29
C GLU A 354 14.97 18.51 20.37
N HIS A 355 14.84 19.82 20.52
CA HIS A 355 13.89 20.42 21.46
C HIS A 355 12.45 20.18 21.03
N ALA A 356 12.14 20.30 19.74
CA ALA A 356 10.81 20.04 19.19
C ALA A 356 10.42 18.56 19.33
N LEU A 357 11.36 17.63 19.10
CA LEU A 357 11.15 16.20 19.36
C LEU A 357 10.88 15.91 20.83
N TYR A 358 11.64 16.54 21.74
CA TYR A 358 11.44 16.40 23.17
C TYR A 358 10.06 16.94 23.61
N ALA A 359 9.69 18.14 23.15
CA ALA A 359 8.40 18.76 23.48
C ALA A 359 7.20 17.92 22.99
N ARG A 360 7.36 17.20 21.87
CA ARG A 360 6.33 16.31 21.34
C ARG A 360 6.11 15.07 22.21
N GLN A 361 7.17 14.49 22.77
CA GLN A 361 7.05 13.36 23.71
C GLN A 361 6.58 13.79 25.11
N HIS A 362 6.77 15.06 25.46
CA HIS A 362 6.42 15.62 26.77
C HIS A 362 5.48 16.83 26.66
N PRO A 363 4.23 16.63 26.19
CA PRO A 363 3.29 17.74 25.97
C PRO A 363 2.93 18.50 27.26
N GLU A 364 3.08 17.86 28.43
CA GLU A 364 2.74 18.43 29.74
C GLU A 364 3.83 19.37 30.30
N PHE A 365 5.07 19.30 29.83
CA PHE A 365 6.16 20.13 30.36
C PHE A 365 6.33 21.41 29.54
N ARG A 366 5.40 22.34 29.72
CA ARG A 366 5.67 23.76 29.49
C ARG A 366 5.91 24.39 30.86
N PRO A 367 7.16 24.55 31.31
CA PRO A 367 7.39 25.21 32.58
C PRO A 367 6.71 26.57 32.54
N ALA A 368 5.96 26.90 33.59
CA ALA A 368 5.42 28.24 33.74
C ALA A 368 6.59 29.23 33.59
N PRO A 369 6.41 30.35 32.88
CA PRO A 369 7.44 31.38 32.80
C PRO A 369 7.96 31.66 34.21
N TRP A 370 9.28 31.71 34.37
CA TRP A 370 9.85 32.02 35.68
C TRP A 370 9.27 33.35 36.18
N ILE A 371 8.77 33.33 37.41
CA ILE A 371 8.28 34.52 38.08
C ILE A 371 9.51 35.23 38.67
N GLU A 372 10.10 36.12 37.89
CA GLU A 372 11.18 36.99 38.35
C GLU A 372 10.61 38.29 38.95
N SER A 373 11.05 38.65 40.15
CA SER A 373 10.67 39.90 40.84
C SER A 373 11.50 41.11 40.41
N HIS A 374 12.51 40.91 39.56
CA HIS A 374 13.49 41.94 39.19
C HIS A 374 13.25 42.55 37.81
N THR A 375 12.44 41.92 36.96
CA THR A 375 12.04 42.47 35.67
C THR A 375 11.01 43.58 35.91
N PRO A 376 11.23 44.82 35.42
CA PRO A 376 10.23 45.88 35.52
C PRO A 376 8.88 45.42 34.94
N THR A 377 7.78 45.79 35.59
CA THR A 377 6.41 45.40 35.18
C THR A 377 6.10 45.79 33.74
N GLU A 378 6.77 46.84 33.24
CA GLU A 378 6.70 47.37 31.88
C GLU A 378 7.25 46.40 30.82
N VAL A 379 8.16 45.50 31.21
CA VAL A 379 8.84 44.53 30.33
C VAL A 379 8.41 43.09 30.64
N CYS A 380 7.84 42.86 31.83
CA CYS A 380 7.32 41.57 32.26
C CYS A 380 6.17 41.11 31.34
N GLY A 381 6.36 40.01 30.61
CA GLY A 381 5.37 39.52 29.64
C GLY A 381 5.33 40.28 28.31
N HIS A 382 6.25 41.22 28.08
CA HIS A 382 6.40 41.88 26.79
C HIS A 382 6.76 40.85 25.71
N ARG A 383 5.90 40.70 24.69
CA ARG A 383 6.22 39.93 23.49
C ARG A 383 6.83 40.88 22.47
N PRO A 384 8.15 40.79 22.19
CA PRO A 384 8.76 41.66 21.20
C PRO A 384 8.12 41.43 19.83
N ASP A 385 7.66 42.51 19.19
CA ASP A 385 7.20 42.47 17.81
C ASP A 385 8.42 42.56 16.90
N LEU A 386 8.91 41.41 16.44
CA LEU A 386 10.11 41.30 15.62
C LEU A 386 9.98 42.05 14.27
N ARG A 387 8.75 42.34 13.82
CA ARG A 387 8.51 43.14 12.60
C ARG A 387 9.03 44.58 12.71
N GLN A 388 9.15 45.11 13.93
CA GLN A 388 9.73 46.44 14.17
C GLN A 388 11.24 46.45 13.94
N TYR A 389 11.92 45.33 14.19
CA TYR A 389 13.34 45.15 13.89
C TYR A 389 13.58 44.94 12.40
N ASP A 390 12.70 44.21 11.73
CA ASP A 390 12.77 44.00 10.27
C ASP A 390 12.68 45.35 9.52
N ALA A 391 11.79 46.26 9.96
CA ALA A 391 11.67 47.61 9.41
C ALA A 391 12.95 48.47 9.60
N LEU A 392 13.68 48.29 10.70
CA LEU A 392 14.94 48.98 10.96
C LEU A 392 16.10 48.43 10.13
N LEU A 393 16.07 47.14 9.79
CA LEU A 393 17.03 46.51 8.87
C LEU A 393 16.83 47.01 7.43
N GLU A 394 15.58 47.16 6.98
CA GLU A 394 15.28 47.74 5.66
C GLU A 394 15.72 49.21 5.54
N MET A 395 15.63 49.99 6.61
CA MET A 395 16.12 51.38 6.64
C MET A 395 17.65 51.50 6.60
N ARG A 396 18.40 50.44 6.92
CA ARG A 396 19.88 50.44 6.87
C ARG A 396 20.45 49.96 5.52
N MET A 397 19.62 49.40 4.65
CA MET A 397 20.00 48.96 3.29
C MET A 397 19.63 49.99 2.20
N ARG A 398 19.10 51.16 2.59
CA ARG A 398 19.05 52.39 1.78
C ARG A 398 20.10 53.36 2.28
#